data_AF-A0A8K0GDG4-F1
#
_entry.id   AF-A0A8K0GDG4-F1
#
_cell.length_a   1.000
_cell.length_b   1.000
_cell.length_c   1.000
_cell.angle_alpha   90.00
_cell.angle_beta   90.00
_cell.angle_gamma   90.00
#
_symmetry.space_group_name_H-M   'P 1'
#
loop_
_entity.id
_entity.type
_entity.pdbx_description
1 polymer ?
#
loop_
_entity_poly.entity_id
_entity_poly.type
_entity_poly.pdbx_seq_one_letter_code
_entity_poly.pdbx_strand_id
1 'polypeptide(L)'
;MKSEMYEKRVADLALHKVRKSVSQMYSLLKELPITERFVFRTIARYKETGSVEDRPRKGLLRSSHTEKVVKAVRSRINRNALRKQ
;
A
#
# COMPACT_ATOMS: atom_id res chain seq x y z
N MET A 1 -6.77 1.83 16.08
CA MET A 1 -5.37 1.52 16.46
C MET A 1 -4.51 1.51 15.21
N LYS A 2 -3.40 2.25 15.21
CA LYS A 2 -2.41 2.16 14.12
C LYS A 2 -1.58 0.88 14.33
N SER A 3 -1.14 0.24 13.24
CA SER A 3 -0.38 -1.01 13.35
C SER A 3 1.07 -0.74 13.79
N GLU A 4 1.69 -1.70 14.48
CA GLU A 4 3.11 -1.63 14.89
C GLU A 4 4.05 -1.31 13.69
N MET A 5 3.71 -1.80 12.50
CA MET A 5 4.45 -1.53 11.27
C MET A 5 4.34 -0.08 10.78
N TYR A 6 3.27 0.63 11.13
CA TYR A 6 3.14 2.05 10.82
C TYR A 6 4.12 2.87 11.67
N GLU A 7 4.19 2.59 12.96
CA GLU A 7 5.04 3.30 13.92
C GLU A 7 6.52 3.18 13.54
N LYS A 8 6.97 1.97 13.18
CA LYS A 8 8.34 1.72 12.69
C LYS A 8 8.69 2.57 11.47
N ARG A 9 7.76 2.72 10.52
CA ARG A 9 8.00 3.56 9.32
C ARG A 9 8.00 5.04 9.66
N VAL A 10 7.17 5.48 10.61
CA VAL A 10 7.20 6.87 11.08
C VAL A 10 8.58 7.18 11.65
N ALA A 11 9.14 6.29 12.47
CA ALA A 11 10.49 6.44 13.02
C ALA A 11 11.56 6.50 11.91
N ASP A 12 11.53 5.57 10.95
CA ASP A 12 12.42 5.60 9.78
C ASP A 12 12.32 6.94 9.02
N LEU A 13 11.11 7.42 8.76
CA LEU A 13 10.90 8.63 7.98
C LEU A 13 11.28 9.90 8.74
N ALA A 14 11.12 9.93 10.06
CA ALA A 14 11.61 11.02 10.88
C ALA A 14 13.14 11.13 10.77
N LEU A 15 13.87 10.01 10.89
CA LEU A 15 15.33 10.00 10.74
C LEU A 15 15.78 10.32 9.32
N HIS A 16 15.03 9.87 8.30
CA HIS A 16 15.31 10.22 6.90
C HIS A 16 15.18 11.72 6.65
N LYS A 17 14.18 12.39 7.26
CA LYS A 17 14.02 13.85 7.16
C LYS A 17 15.19 14.62 7.80
N VAL A 18 15.82 14.05 8.82
CA VAL A 18 17.06 14.57 9.43
C VAL A 18 18.31 14.19 8.61
N ARG A 19 18.13 13.66 7.40
CA ARG A 19 19.19 13.29 6.43
C ARG A 19 20.21 12.27 6.97
N LYS A 20 19.80 11.40 7.88
CA LYS A 20 20.64 10.27 8.33
C LYS A 20 20.81 9.25 7.20
N SER A 21 21.97 8.59 7.18
CA SER A 21 22.22 7.49 6.25
C SER A 21 21.50 6.21 6.70
N VAL A 22 21.22 5.30 5.76
CA VAL A 22 20.50 4.05 6.06
C VAL A 22 21.19 3.22 7.15
N SER A 23 22.52 3.13 7.11
CA SER A 23 23.32 2.43 8.12
C SER A 23 23.19 3.07 9.51
N GLN A 24 23.22 4.41 9.59
CA GLN A 24 23.01 5.13 10.86
C GLN A 24 21.59 4.92 11.40
N MET A 25 20.59 4.95 10.52
CA MET A 25 19.19 4.72 10.90
C MET A 25 18.99 3.32 11.45
N TYR A 26 19.55 2.30 10.79
CA TYR A 26 19.48 0.91 11.26
C TYR A 26 20.17 0.74 12.62
N SER A 27 21.34 1.34 12.82
CA SER A 27 22.05 1.29 14.10
C SER A 27 21.26 1.97 15.23
N LEU A 28 20.61 3.10 14.95
CA LEU A 28 19.77 3.83 15.92
C LEU A 28 18.48 3.07 16.27
N LEU A 29 17.91 2.36 15.30
CA LEU A 29 16.66 1.62 15.46
C LEU A 29 16.88 0.13 15.71
N LYS A 30 18.10 -0.27 16.10
CA LYS A 30 18.50 -1.68 16.26
C LYS A 30 17.70 -2.42 17.34
N GLU A 31 17.21 -1.69 18.35
CA GLU A 31 16.36 -2.24 19.41
C GLU A 31 14.96 -2.60 18.89
N LEU A 32 14.51 -1.95 17.82
CA LEU A 32 13.29 -2.36 17.12
C LEU A 32 13.63 -3.57 16.24
N PRO A 33 12.75 -4.57 16.13
CA PRO A 33 12.96 -5.73 15.25
C PRO A 33 12.74 -5.33 13.78
N ILE A 34 13.66 -4.51 13.26
CA ILE A 34 13.68 -3.94 11.92
C ILE A 34 14.97 -4.39 11.24
N THR A 35 14.90 -4.70 9.95
CA THR A 35 16.09 -5.04 9.15
C THR A 35 16.58 -3.83 8.38
N GLU A 36 17.87 -3.76 8.05
CA GLU A 36 18.41 -2.71 7.18
C GLU A 36 17.66 -2.63 5.84
N ARG A 37 17.29 -3.79 5.30
CA ARG A 37 16.49 -3.91 4.07
C ARG A 37 15.10 -3.28 4.21
N PHE A 38 14.51 -3.31 5.41
CA PHE A 38 13.25 -2.62 5.68
C PHE A 38 13.41 -1.10 5.58
N VAL A 39 14.45 -0.55 6.22
CA VAL A 39 14.75 0.89 6.17
C VAL A 39 14.93 1.36 4.72
N PHE A 40 15.74 0.62 3.95
CA PHE A 40 15.95 0.91 2.53
C PHE A 40 14.64 0.91 1.73
N ARG A 41 13.81 -0.13 1.89
CA ARG A 41 12.51 -0.23 1.20
C ARG A 41 11.53 0.86 1.63
N THR A 42 11.54 1.26 2.90
CA THR A 42 10.68 2.32 3.43
C THR A 42 11.03 3.67 2.80
N ILE A 43 12.32 4.00 2.71
CA ILE A 43 12.78 5.23 2.05
C ILE A 43 12.46 5.21 0.55
N ALA A 44 12.73 4.10 -0.13
CA ALA A 44 12.41 3.97 -1.56
C ALA A 44 10.92 4.16 -1.83
N ARG A 45 10.05 3.48 -1.06
CA ARG A 45 8.59 3.65 -1.14
C ARG A 45 8.17 5.10 -0.88
N TYR A 46 8.75 5.75 0.12
CA TYR A 46 8.42 7.14 0.45
C TYR A 46 8.82 8.11 -0.66
N LYS A 47 9.96 7.91 -1.31
CA LYS A 47 10.35 8.71 -2.49
C LYS A 47 9.38 8.57 -3.65
N GLU A 48 8.80 7.39 -3.85
CA GLU A 48 7.84 7.16 -4.92
C GLU A 48 6.42 7.65 -4.61
N THR A 49 5.96 7.46 -3.37
CA THR A 49 4.54 7.65 -3.00
C THR A 49 4.29 8.87 -2.12
N GLY A 50 5.32 9.42 -1.49
CA GLY A 50 5.21 10.47 -0.47
C GLY A 50 4.49 10.05 0.82
N SER A 51 4.10 8.77 0.95
CA SER A 51 3.27 8.28 2.05
C SER A 51 4.05 7.36 3.00
N VAL A 52 3.65 7.40 4.27
CA VAL A 52 4.08 6.47 5.32
C VAL A 52 3.38 5.11 5.17
N GLU A 53 2.16 5.14 4.63
CA GLU A 53 1.34 3.95 4.49
C GLU A 53 1.93 2.96 3.49
N ASP A 54 1.47 1.70 3.59
CA ASP A 54 1.94 0.70 2.65
C ASP A 54 1.25 0.88 1.32
N ARG A 55 1.85 0.33 0.26
CA ARG A 55 1.11 0.25 -1.00
C ARG A 55 -0.14 -0.61 -0.77
N PRO A 56 -1.31 -0.17 -1.26
CA PRO A 56 -2.48 -1.03 -1.23
C PRO A 56 -2.14 -2.33 -1.95
N ARG A 57 -2.36 -3.47 -1.28
CA ARG A 57 -2.12 -4.79 -1.88
C ARG A 57 -3.13 -4.97 -3.00
N LYS A 58 -2.70 -4.76 -4.25
CA LYS A 58 -3.53 -5.04 -5.41
C LYS A 58 -3.61 -6.56 -5.57
N GLY A 59 -4.80 -7.12 -5.35
CA GLY A 59 -5.10 -8.47 -5.80
C GLY A 59 -5.21 -8.53 -7.33
N LEU A 60 -5.45 -9.73 -7.87
CA LEU A 60 -5.79 -9.87 -9.28
C LEU A 60 -7.07 -9.09 -9.57
N LEU A 61 -7.01 -8.17 -10.53
CA LEU A 61 -8.20 -7.51 -11.05
C LEU A 61 -9.08 -8.60 -11.68
N ARG A 62 -10.20 -8.95 -11.04
CA ARG A 62 -11.14 -9.94 -11.57
C ARG A 62 -11.71 -9.40 -12.89
N SER A 63 -11.42 -10.08 -14.00
CA SER A 63 -11.89 -9.73 -15.35
C SER A 63 -13.41 -9.53 -15.45
N SER A 64 -14.17 -10.25 -14.61
CA SER A 64 -15.63 -10.13 -14.49
C SER A 64 -16.13 -8.79 -13.94
N HIS A 65 -15.27 -7.98 -13.32
CA HIS A 65 -15.62 -6.69 -12.72
C HIS A 65 -15.18 -5.50 -13.58
N THR A 66 -14.70 -5.73 -14.80
CA THR A 66 -14.42 -4.64 -15.71
C THR A 66 -15.69 -3.83 -15.98
N GLU A 67 -15.57 -2.50 -16.03
CA GLU A 67 -16.71 -1.60 -16.24
C GLU A 67 -17.52 -1.99 -17.48
N LYS A 68 -16.84 -2.45 -18.52
CA LYS A 68 -17.43 -2.95 -19.76
C LYS A 68 -18.36 -4.14 -19.51
N VAL A 69 -17.92 -5.13 -18.73
CA VAL A 69 -18.73 -6.32 -18.40
C VAL A 69 -19.90 -5.94 -17.50
N VAL A 70 -19.66 -5.11 -16.47
CA VAL A 70 -20.72 -4.61 -15.57
C VAL A 70 -21.79 -3.84 -16.36
N LYS A 71 -21.38 -2.96 -17.27
CA LYS A 71 -22.29 -2.18 -18.13
C LYS A 71 -23.08 -3.09 -19.08
N ALA A 72 -22.43 -4.10 -19.66
CA ALA A 72 -23.10 -5.07 -20.54
C ALA A 72 -24.15 -5.90 -19.79
N VAL A 73 -23.83 -6.37 -18.57
CA VAL A 73 -24.77 -7.11 -17.71
C VAL A 73 -25.94 -6.23 -17.29
N ARG A 74 -25.68 -5.01 -16.79
CA ARG A 74 -26.74 -4.03 -16.44
C ARG A 74 -27.66 -3.74 -17.62
N SER A 75 -27.10 -3.53 -18.81
CA SER A 75 -27.88 -3.31 -20.04
C SER A 75 -28.74 -4.53 -20.41
N ARG A 76 -28.23 -5.76 -20.22
CA ARG A 76 -29.02 -6.99 -20.45
C ARG A 76 -30.19 -7.13 -19.46
N ILE A 77 -29.95 -6.87 -18.17
CA ILE A 77 -30.99 -6.91 -17.13
C ILE A 77 -32.07 -5.85 -17.42
N ASN A 78 -31.67 -4.62 -17.73
CA ASN A 78 -32.61 -3.53 -18.00
C ASN A 78 -33.47 -3.79 -19.25
N ARG A 79 -32.89 -4.38 -20.30
CA ARG A 79 -33.64 -4.76 -21.52
C ARG A 79 -34.66 -5.88 -21.27
N ASN A 80 -34.41 -6.78 -20.33
CA ASN A 80 -35.26 -7.92 -20.02
C ASN A 80 -35.70 -7.91 -18.55
N ALA A 81 -36.35 -6.83 -18.12
CA ALA A 81 -36.73 -6.64 -16.72
C ALA A 81 -37.68 -7.72 -16.17
N LEU A 82 -38.47 -8.39 -17.04
CA LEU A 82 -39.41 -9.47 -16.69
C LEU A 82 -38.73 -10.84 -16.49
N ARG A 83 -37.49 -11.03 -16.99
CA ARG A 83 -36.67 -12.22 -16.72
C ARG A 83 -35.71 -11.96 -15.54
N LYS A 84 -36.23 -11.32 -14.49
CA LYS A 84 -35.57 -11.38 -13.18
C LYS A 84 -35.86 -12.77 -12.62
N GLN A 85 -34.81 -13.44 -12.13
CA GLN A 85 -34.88 -14.80 -11.59
C GLN A 85 -35.99 -14.97 -10.54
#